data_AF-A0AAW6H5F7-F1
#
_entry.id   AF-A0AAW6H5F7-F1
#
_cell.length_a   1.000
_cell.length_b   1.000
_cell.length_c   1.000
_cell.angle_alpha   90.00
_cell.angle_beta   90.00
_cell.angle_gamma   90.00
#
_symmetry.space_group_name_H-M   'P 1'
#
loop_
_entity.id
_entity.type
_entity.pdbx_description
1 polymer ?
#
loop_
_entity_poly.entity_id
_entity_poly.type
_entity_poly.pdbx_seq_one_letter_code
_entity_poly.pdbx_strand_id
1 'polypeptide(L)'
;MKHPKIIVAGIGPGNESDITPAVISALQESDVVVGYKYYFQFVIPYLHPSTACIDTGMKRERARAEQAFELAEQGKTVCVISSGDAGIYGMTPLVYEMKRERNSD
;
A
#
# COMPACT_ATOMS: atom_id res chain seq x y z
N MET A 1 17.18 1.47 -14.55
CA MET A 1 16.73 0.82 -13.31
C MET A 1 15.42 1.47 -12.89
N LYS A 2 14.41 0.71 -12.45
CA LYS A 2 13.13 1.28 -12.00
C LYS A 2 13.40 2.01 -10.67
N HIS A 3 12.94 3.25 -10.51
CA HIS A 3 13.08 3.96 -9.24
C HIS A 3 12.23 3.29 -8.16
N PRO A 4 12.72 3.15 -6.90
CA PRO A 4 11.90 2.72 -5.78
C PRO A 4 10.61 3.54 -5.69
N LYS A 5 9.45 2.89 -5.59
CA LYS A 5 8.15 3.57 -5.60
C LYS A 5 7.23 2.96 -4.55
N ILE A 6 6.79 3.80 -3.60
CA ILE A 6 5.74 3.47 -2.63
C ILE A 6 4.55 4.38 -2.92
N ILE A 7 3.37 3.78 -3.08
CA ILE A 7 2.09 4.45 -3.24
C ILE A 7 1.29 4.19 -1.97
N VAL A 8 0.68 5.22 -1.40
CA VAL A 8 -0.21 5.06 -0.24
C VAL A 8 -1.64 5.33 -0.69
N ALA A 9 -2.52 4.35 -0.55
CA ALA A 9 -3.86 4.40 -1.11
C ALA A 9 -4.93 4.15 -0.05
N GLY A 10 -5.91 5.06 0.03
CA GLY A 10 -7.17 4.84 0.74
C GLY A 10 -8.16 4.16 -0.19
N ILE A 11 -8.68 2.99 0.19
CA ILE A 11 -9.56 2.18 -0.67
C ILE A 11 -11.05 2.50 -0.48
N GLY A 12 -11.37 3.58 0.24
CA GLY A 12 -12.74 3.93 0.55
C GLY A 12 -13.38 3.04 1.62
N PRO A 13 -14.70 3.16 1.84
CA PRO A 13 -15.42 2.50 2.92
C PRO A 13 -15.70 1.00 2.69
N GLY A 14 -15.36 0.46 1.52
CA GLY A 14 -15.48 -0.97 1.20
C GLY A 14 -16.50 -1.31 0.10
N ASN A 15 -17.22 -0.32 -0.44
CA ASN A 15 -18.00 -0.50 -1.67
C ASN A 15 -17.09 -0.31 -2.89
N GLU A 16 -17.26 -1.15 -3.91
CA GLU A 16 -16.53 -1.06 -5.17
C GLU A 16 -16.72 0.29 -5.88
N SER A 17 -17.90 0.91 -5.76
CA SER A 17 -18.19 2.22 -6.38
C SER A 17 -17.38 3.36 -5.77
N ASP A 18 -16.86 3.17 -4.57
CA ASP A 18 -16.14 4.20 -3.81
C ASP A 18 -14.61 4.07 -4.00
N ILE A 19 -14.13 3.04 -4.70
CA ILE A 19 -12.72 2.91 -5.09
C ILE A 19 -12.47 3.83 -6.29
N THR A 20 -11.66 4.85 -6.09
CA THR A 20 -11.38 5.82 -7.15
C THR A 20 -10.57 5.21 -8.30
N PRO A 21 -10.69 5.74 -9.54
CA PRO A 21 -9.86 5.30 -10.67
C PRO A 21 -8.35 5.42 -10.43
N ALA A 22 -7.92 6.39 -9.60
CA ALA A 22 -6.52 6.55 -9.22
C ALA A 22 -6.02 5.38 -8.36
N VAL A 23 -6.85 4.89 -7.43
CA VAL A 23 -6.54 3.71 -6.61
C VAL A 23 -6.48 2.46 -7.48
N ILE A 24 -7.41 2.28 -8.41
CA ILE A 24 -7.38 1.16 -9.37
C ILE A 24 -6.08 1.17 -10.18
N SER A 25 -5.69 2.34 -10.70
CA SER A 25 -4.45 2.50 -11.47
C SER A 25 -3.21 2.16 -10.62
N ALA A 26 -3.17 2.62 -9.37
CA ALA A 26 -2.10 2.30 -8.41
C ALA A 26 -2.00 0.79 -8.12
N LEU A 27 -3.14 0.12 -7.95
CA LEU A 27 -3.21 -1.32 -7.72
C LEU A 27 -2.71 -2.12 -8.95
N GLN A 28 -3.07 -1.68 -10.16
CA GLN A 28 -2.67 -2.34 -11.41
C GLN A 28 -1.18 -2.20 -11.74
N GLU A 29 -0.54 -1.08 -11.36
CA GLU A 29 0.90 -0.88 -11.58
C GLU A 29 1.80 -1.52 -10.50
N SER A 30 1.20 -2.04 -9.42
CA SER A 30 1.93 -2.53 -8.25
C SER A 30 2.41 -3.96 -8.41
N ASP A 31 3.70 -4.16 -8.11
CA ASP A 31 4.29 -5.50 -7.99
C ASP A 31 3.84 -6.16 -6.67
N VAL A 32 3.63 -5.36 -5.62
CA VAL A 32 3.22 -5.83 -4.29
C VAL A 32 2.21 -4.88 -3.66
N VAL A 33 1.18 -5.43 -3.02
CA VAL A 33 0.24 -4.72 -2.16
C VAL A 33 0.47 -5.11 -0.71
N VAL A 34 0.70 -4.12 0.15
CA VAL A 34 0.92 -4.32 1.59
C VAL A 34 -0.28 -3.74 2.34
N GLY A 35 -0.93 -4.55 3.18
CA GLY A 35 -2.22 -4.17 3.77
C GLY A 35 -2.70 -5.13 4.83
N TYR A 36 -3.76 -4.75 5.56
CA TYR A 36 -4.37 -5.65 6.52
C TYR A 36 -5.13 -6.73 5.74
N LYS A 37 -4.94 -8.02 6.10
CA LYS A 37 -5.56 -9.16 5.39
C LYS A 37 -7.02 -8.95 5.00
N TYR A 38 -7.82 -8.37 5.89
CA TYR A 38 -9.23 -8.12 5.65
C TYR A 38 -9.46 -7.17 4.45
N TYR A 39 -8.59 -6.20 4.22
CA TYR A 39 -8.76 -5.22 3.13
C TYR A 39 -8.47 -5.79 1.75
N PHE A 40 -7.74 -6.90 1.65
CA PHE A 40 -7.41 -7.50 0.35
C PHE A 40 -8.65 -7.94 -0.44
N GLN A 41 -9.72 -8.35 0.24
CA GLN A 41 -10.95 -8.77 -0.43
C GLN A 41 -11.55 -7.66 -1.32
N PHE A 42 -11.33 -6.39 -0.99
CA PHE A 42 -11.85 -5.25 -1.74
C PHE A 42 -11.00 -4.89 -2.95
N VAL A 43 -9.72 -5.29 -2.96
CA VAL A 43 -8.77 -4.87 -4.01
C VAL A 43 -8.36 -5.98 -4.96
N ILE A 44 -8.51 -7.25 -4.56
CA ILE A 44 -8.16 -8.43 -5.39
C ILE A 44 -8.67 -8.36 -6.83
N PRO A 45 -9.93 -7.93 -7.11
CA PRO A 45 -10.43 -7.85 -8.48
C PRO A 45 -9.64 -6.90 -9.41
N TYR A 46 -8.88 -5.96 -8.84
CA TYR A 46 -8.12 -4.96 -9.59
C TYR A 46 -6.62 -5.29 -9.70
N LEU A 47 -6.16 -6.36 -9.07
CA LEU A 47 -4.74 -6.73 -9.07
C LEU A 47 -4.34 -7.49 -10.33
N HIS A 48 -3.09 -7.32 -10.76
CA HIS A 48 -2.52 -8.23 -11.74
C HIS A 48 -2.34 -9.63 -11.10
N PRO A 49 -2.51 -10.74 -11.85
CA PRO A 49 -2.35 -12.10 -11.29
C PRO A 49 -0.99 -12.37 -10.63
N SER A 50 0.05 -11.61 -11.00
CA SER A 50 1.40 -11.71 -10.44
C SER A 50 1.64 -10.78 -9.23
N THR A 51 0.70 -9.91 -8.89
CA THR A 51 0.84 -8.99 -7.77
C THR A 51 0.74 -9.75 -6.45
N ALA A 52 1.76 -9.64 -5.60
CA ALA A 52 1.75 -10.29 -4.29
C ALA A 52 0.98 -9.44 -3.26
N CYS A 53 0.24 -10.10 -2.36
CA CYS A 53 -0.38 -9.45 -1.20
C CYS A 53 0.34 -9.84 0.08
N ILE A 54 0.87 -8.87 0.82
CA ILE A 54 1.61 -9.09 2.06
C ILE A 54 0.81 -8.56 3.25
N ASP A 55 0.30 -9.49 4.06
CA ASP A 55 -0.30 -9.18 5.35
C ASP A 55 0.79 -8.99 6.41
N THR A 56 0.65 -7.94 7.20
CA THR A 56 1.54 -7.66 8.34
C THR A 56 0.86 -7.90 9.69
N GLY A 57 -0.42 -8.30 9.69
CA GLY A 57 -1.22 -8.49 10.89
C GLY A 57 -1.72 -7.19 11.53
N MET A 58 -2.51 -7.32 12.60
CA MET A 58 -3.04 -6.20 13.38
C MET A 58 -1.98 -5.61 14.33
N LYS A 59 -2.08 -4.30 14.62
CA LYS A 59 -1.21 -3.56 15.57
C LYS A 59 0.27 -3.56 15.20
N ARG A 60 0.56 -3.69 13.91
CA ARG A 60 1.92 -3.75 13.33
C ARG A 60 2.08 -2.73 12.22
N GLU A 61 1.46 -1.56 12.36
CA GLU A 61 1.41 -0.53 11.34
C GLU A 61 2.81 0.04 11.07
N ARG A 62 3.65 0.26 12.09
CA ARG A 62 5.05 0.67 11.88
C ARG A 62 5.84 -0.38 11.08
N ALA A 63 5.70 -1.65 11.42
CA ALA A 63 6.33 -2.75 10.67
C ALA A 63 5.79 -2.86 9.24
N ARG A 64 4.54 -2.45 9.00
CA ARG A 64 3.97 -2.35 7.65
C ARG A 64 4.68 -1.30 6.80
N ALA A 65 4.94 -0.12 7.38
CA ALA A 65 5.72 0.91 6.69
C ALA A 65 7.14 0.40 6.42
N GLU A 66 7.80 -0.20 7.40
CA GLU A 66 9.15 -0.78 7.24
C GLU A 66 9.21 -1.80 6.10
N GLN A 67 8.29 -2.76 6.08
CA GLN A 67 8.19 -3.78 5.03
C GLN A 67 7.99 -3.17 3.64
N ALA A 68 7.22 -2.08 3.54
CA ALA A 68 7.01 -1.40 2.26
C ALA A 68 8.30 -0.77 1.72
N PHE A 69 9.12 -0.18 2.59
CA PHE A 69 10.43 0.36 2.20
C PHE A 69 11.41 -0.73 1.78
N GLU A 70 11.51 -1.83 2.53
CA GLU A 70 12.36 -2.96 2.17
C GLU A 70 12.05 -3.52 0.77
N LEU A 71 10.76 -3.63 0.43
CA LEU A 71 10.33 -4.11 -0.88
C LEU A 71 10.60 -3.07 -1.99
N ALA A 72 10.37 -1.79 -1.70
CA ALA A 72 10.66 -0.73 -2.66
C ALA A 72 12.17 -0.62 -2.96
N GLU A 73 13.02 -0.80 -1.95
CA GLU A 73 14.48 -0.86 -2.07
C GLU A 73 14.95 -2.07 -2.91
N GLN A 74 14.17 -3.15 -2.96
CA GLN A 74 14.37 -4.28 -3.88
C GLN A 74 13.88 -3.98 -5.32
N GLY A 75 13.46 -2.73 -5.60
CA GLY A 75 13.01 -2.27 -6.91
C GLY A 75 11.55 -2.59 -7.22
N LYS A 76 10.75 -3.01 -6.22
CA LYS A 76 9.31 -3.24 -6.39
C LYS A 76 8.53 -1.93 -6.35
N THR A 77 7.47 -1.85 -7.15
CA THR A 77 6.41 -0.87 -6.97
C THR A 77 5.45 -1.38 -5.90
N VAL A 78 5.37 -0.68 -4.78
CA VAL A 78 4.62 -1.11 -3.59
C VAL A 78 3.40 -0.21 -3.38
N CYS A 79 2.20 -0.79 -3.26
CA CYS A 79 1.01 -0.07 -2.84
C CYS A 79 0.64 -0.45 -1.40
N VAL A 80 0.69 0.54 -0.50
CA VAL A 80 0.29 0.40 0.89
C VAL A 80 -1.16 0.84 1.03
N ILE A 81 -2.06 -0.08 1.36
CA ILE A 81 -3.49 0.20 1.43
C ILE A 81 -3.97 0.49 2.85
N SER A 82 -4.93 1.41 2.97
CA SER A 82 -5.71 1.70 4.17
C SER A 82 -7.20 1.70 3.84
N SER A 83 -8.07 1.37 4.78
CA SER A 83 -9.51 1.62 4.64
C SER A 83 -9.79 3.14 4.66
N GLY A 84 -10.89 3.56 4.03
CA GLY A 84 -11.26 4.96 3.95
C GLY A 84 -10.19 5.79 3.23
N ASP A 85 -9.72 6.85 3.90
CA ASP A 85 -8.63 7.70 3.45
C ASP A 85 -7.32 7.31 4.16
N ALA A 86 -6.22 7.20 3.42
CA ALA A 86 -4.95 6.76 4.00
C ALA A 86 -4.27 7.80 4.90
N GLY A 87 -4.69 9.06 4.87
CA GLY A 87 -4.24 10.14 5.74
C GLY A 87 -5.01 10.24 7.06
N ILE A 88 -6.22 9.68 7.13
CA ILE A 88 -7.08 9.74 8.32
C ILE A 88 -6.95 8.43 9.12
N TYR A 89 -6.11 8.45 10.16
CA TYR A 89 -5.77 7.27 10.97
C TYR A 89 -5.26 6.06 10.15
N GLY A 90 -4.78 6.31 8.93
CA GLY A 90 -4.27 5.31 8.00
C GLY A 90 -2.73 5.25 7.99
N MET A 91 -2.20 4.72 6.89
CA MET A 91 -0.77 4.45 6.75
C MET A 91 0.10 5.65 6.35
N THR A 92 -0.49 6.75 5.86
CA THR A 92 0.29 7.89 5.33
C THR A 92 1.26 8.47 6.36
N PRO A 93 0.86 8.81 7.60
CA PRO A 93 1.80 9.37 8.58
C PRO A 93 2.99 8.45 8.85
N LEU A 94 2.75 7.15 9.01
CA LEU A 94 3.79 6.15 9.28
C LEU A 94 4.75 5.94 8.11
N VAL A 95 4.24 5.99 6.87
CA VAL A 95 5.07 5.93 5.67
C VAL A 95 5.97 7.17 5.58
N TYR A 96 5.45 8.37 5.88
CA TYR A 96 6.25 9.60 5.90
C TYR A 96 7.26 9.64 7.05
N GLU A 97 6.91 9.12 8.22
CA GLU A 97 7.86 8.93 9.33
C GLU A 97 9.00 8.01 8.92
N MET A 98 8.69 6.85 8.33
CA MET A 98 9.68 5.90 7.83
C MET A 98 10.54 6.51 6.72
N LYS A 99 9.94 7.28 5.80
CA LYS A 99 10.67 8.03 4.75
C LYS A 99 11.74 8.92 5.37
N ARG A 100 11.37 9.68 6.41
CA ARG A 100 12.29 10.56 7.14
C ARG A 100 13.36 9.77 7.88
N GLU A 101 13.00 8.70 8.58
CA GLU A 101 13.95 7.83 9.30
C GLU A 101 14.99 7.20 8.37
N ARG A 102 14.58 6.82 7.15
CA ARG A 102 15.45 6.21 6.13
C ARG A 102 16.17 7.23 5.24
N ASN A 103 15.93 8.53 5.40
CA ASN A 103 16.41 9.59 4.51
C ASN A 103 16.15 9.27 3.03
N SER A 104 14.95 8.76 2.73
CA SER A 104 14.55 8.44 1.36
C SER A 104 13.98 9.67 0.66
N ASP A 105 14.31 9.82 -0.63
CA ASP A 105 13.91 10.97 -1.47
C ASP A 105 12.41 11.05 -1.80
#